data_AF-A0A6B3GNY9-F1
#
_entry.id   AF-A0A6B3GNY9-F1
#
_cell.length_a   1.000
_cell.length_b   1.000
_cell.length_c   1.000
_cell.angle_alpha   90.00
_cell.angle_beta   90.00
_cell.angle_gamma   90.00
#
_symmetry.space_group_name_H-M   'P 1'
#
loop_
_entity.id
_entity.type
_entity.pdbx_description
1 polymer ?
#
loop_
_entity_poly.entity_id
_entity_poly.type
_entity_poly.pdbx_seq_one_letter_code
_entity_poly.pdbx_strand_id
1 'polypeptide(L)'
;NGRFLLAKVDVDANQMLMQQFGIQGIPAVFAVVAGQALPLFQGAAPEAQIRETLDQLIQVGEERFGLTGIAVDPDAGAPGAGPAEVPA
;
A
#
# COMPACT_ATOMS: atom_id res chain seq x y z
N ASN A 1 -3.96 -16.37 9.44
CA ASN A 1 -5.16 -15.56 9.12
C ASN A 1 -4.72 -14.20 8.62
N GLY A 2 -4.38 -14.11 7.32
CA GLY A 2 -3.95 -12.87 6.68
C GLY A 2 -5.14 -11.95 6.43
N ARG A 3 -5.30 -10.93 7.26
CA ARG A 3 -6.38 -9.92 7.13
C ARG A 3 -6.00 -8.79 6.17
N PHE A 4 -4.71 -8.58 5.94
CA PHE A 4 -4.17 -7.60 4.99
C PHE A 4 -2.76 -8.00 4.55
N LEU A 5 -2.32 -7.49 3.40
CA LEU A 5 -0.95 -7.58 2.90
C LEU A 5 -0.25 -6.23 3.12
N LEU A 6 0.92 -6.26 3.76
CA LEU A 6 1.75 -5.08 3.93
C LEU A 6 2.91 -5.13 2.93
N ALA A 7 3.01 -4.11 2.10
CA ALA A 7 4.13 -3.92 1.18
C ALA A 7 4.86 -2.62 1.51
N LYS A 8 6.19 -2.63 1.40
CA LYS A 8 7.03 -1.45 1.52
C LYS A 8 7.56 -1.10 0.13
N VAL A 9 7.40 0.16 -0.25
CA VAL A 9 7.93 0.68 -1.51
C VAL A 9 8.94 1.78 -1.20
N ASP A 10 10.12 1.68 -1.81
CA ASP A 10 11.11 2.76 -1.80
C ASP A 10 10.76 3.75 -2.92
N VAL A 11 10.44 4.98 -2.52
CA VAL A 11 10.03 6.04 -3.44
C VAL A 11 11.20 6.86 -3.97
N ASP A 12 12.37 6.81 -3.31
CA ASP A 12 13.60 7.44 -3.83
C ASP A 12 14.04 6.75 -5.13
N ALA A 13 13.86 5.44 -5.20
CA ALA A 13 14.07 4.66 -6.42
C ALA A 13 12.95 4.81 -7.47
N ASN A 14 11.79 5.39 -7.10
CA ASN A 14 10.58 5.42 -7.92
C ASN A 14 9.87 6.78 -7.87
N GLN A 15 10.56 7.85 -8.28
CA GLN A 15 10.06 9.24 -8.28
C GLN A 15 8.70 9.41 -9.00
N MET A 16 8.47 8.65 -10.08
CA MET A 16 7.19 8.69 -10.81
C MET A 16 6.01 8.25 -9.94
N LEU A 17 6.24 7.32 -9.00
CA LEU A 17 5.22 6.83 -8.09
C LEU A 17 4.80 7.92 -7.09
N MET A 18 5.75 8.75 -6.64
CA MET A 18 5.43 9.90 -5.77
C MET A 18 4.48 10.88 -6.45
N GLN A 19 4.70 11.17 -7.73
CA GLN A 19 3.85 12.07 -8.51
C GLN A 19 2.45 11.48 -8.74
N GLN A 20 2.37 10.20 -9.10
CA GLN A 20 1.10 9.51 -9.36
C GLN A 20 0.19 9.42 -8.13
N PHE A 21 0.79 9.20 -6.96
CA PHE A 21 0.06 9.11 -5.68
C PHE A 21 -0.03 10.45 -4.94
N GLY A 22 0.53 11.54 -5.50
CA GLY A 22 0.52 12.88 -4.88
C GLY A 22 1.27 12.96 -3.55
N ILE A 23 2.33 12.17 -3.37
CA ILE A 23 3.10 12.11 -2.13
C ILE A 23 4.03 13.33 -2.03
N GLN A 24 3.76 14.20 -1.08
CA GLN A 24 4.55 15.42 -0.84
C GLN A 24 5.64 15.23 0.23
N GLY A 25 5.53 14.17 1.04
CA GLY A 25 6.45 13.88 2.12
C GLY A 25 6.39 12.42 2.57
N ILE A 26 7.51 11.95 3.12
CA ILE A 26 7.69 10.56 3.57
C ILE A 26 7.74 10.59 5.11
N PRO A 27 7.15 9.63 5.83
CA PRO A 27 6.44 8.43 5.34
C PRO A 27 5.00 8.69 4.90
N ALA A 28 4.52 7.98 3.88
CA ALA A 28 3.11 7.99 3.46
C ALA A 28 2.61 6.55 3.31
N VAL A 29 1.39 6.29 3.78
CA VAL A 29 0.78 4.96 3.74
C VAL A 29 -0.57 5.03 3.06
N PHE A 30 -0.77 4.09 2.14
CA PHE A 30 -1.98 3.94 1.34
C PHE A 30 -2.53 2.54 1.53
N ALA A 31 -3.85 2.45 1.56
CA ALA A 31 -4.59 1.20 1.47
C ALA A 31 -5.07 1.00 0.04
N VAL A 32 -5.04 -0.23 -0.44
CA VAL A 32 -5.71 -0.58 -1.71
C VAL A 32 -6.89 -1.49 -1.38
N VAL A 33 -8.10 -0.99 -1.61
CA VAL A 33 -9.36 -1.71 -1.34
C VAL A 33 -10.15 -1.76 -2.64
N ALA A 34 -10.55 -2.96 -3.08
CA ALA A 34 -11.26 -3.16 -4.35
C ALA A 34 -10.57 -2.49 -5.57
N GLY A 35 -9.23 -2.46 -5.59
CA GLY A 35 -8.44 -1.84 -6.65
C GLY A 35 -8.36 -0.31 -6.60
N GLN A 36 -8.93 0.33 -5.58
CA GLN A 36 -8.84 1.78 -5.35
C GLN A 36 -7.82 2.06 -4.26
N ALA A 37 -6.91 3.01 -4.51
CA ALA A 37 -5.95 3.46 -3.51
C ALA A 37 -6.56 4.57 -2.65
N LEU A 38 -6.55 4.39 -1.33
CA LEU A 38 -7.00 5.36 -0.34
C LEU A 38 -5.80 5.79 0.52
N PRO A 39 -5.54 7.11 0.66
CA PRO A 39 -4.54 7.58 1.59
C PRO A 39 -4.99 7.32 3.04
N LEU A 40 -4.14 6.70 3.85
CA LEU A 40 -4.40 6.48 5.27
C LEU A 40 -3.76 7.58 6.12
N PHE A 41 -2.45 7.79 5.94
CA PHE A 41 -1.70 8.80 6.68
C PHE A 41 -0.48 9.28 5.90
N GLN A 42 -0.15 10.56 6.10
CA GLN A 42 1.07 11.19 5.60
C GLN A 42 1.80 11.79 6.80
N GLY A 43 3.07 11.45 6.97
CA GLY A 43 3.86 11.73 8.16
C GLY A 43 3.80 10.63 9.22
N ALA A 44 4.53 10.82 10.30
CA ALA A 44 4.56 9.88 11.42
C ALA A 44 3.27 9.99 12.26
N ALA A 45 2.58 8.87 12.47
CA ALA A 45 1.45 8.76 13.38
C ALA A 45 1.79 7.81 14.56
N PRO A 46 1.16 7.97 15.73
CA PRO A 46 1.33 7.03 16.85
C PRO A 46 0.86 5.62 16.49
N GLU A 47 1.54 4.58 17.00
CA GLU A 47 1.20 3.17 16.70
C GLU A 47 -0.27 2.85 17.00
N ALA A 48 -0.79 3.33 18.14
CA ALA A 48 -2.17 3.10 18.53
C ALA A 48 -3.17 3.60 17.47
N GLN A 49 -2.91 4.79 16.91
CA GLN A 49 -3.76 5.39 15.89
C GLN A 49 -3.64 4.65 14.55
N ILE A 50 -2.43 4.19 14.20
CA ILE A 50 -2.21 3.36 13.00
C ILE A 50 -3.01 2.07 13.13
N ARG A 51 -2.92 1.38 14.28
CA ARG A 51 -3.61 0.11 14.52
C ARG A 51 -5.13 0.28 14.44
N GLU A 52 -5.67 1.30 15.09
CA GLU A 52 -7.11 1.59 15.05
C GLU A 52 -7.60 1.88 13.63
N THR A 53 -6.84 2.67 12.87
CA THR A 53 -7.16 2.99 11.47
C THR A 53 -7.17 1.73 10.60
N LEU A 54 -6.21 0.83 10.80
CA LEU A 54 -6.13 -0.43 10.07
C LEU A 54 -7.29 -1.37 10.43
N ASP A 55 -7.65 -1.49 11.72
CA ASP A 55 -8.78 -2.32 12.14
C ASP A 55 -10.11 -1.79 11.55
N GLN A 56 -10.33 -0.47 11.55
CA GLN A 56 -11.51 0.14 10.90
C GLN A 56 -11.53 -0.13 9.40
N LEU A 57 -10.38 -0.02 8.72
CA LEU A 57 -10.28 -0.30 7.29
C LEU A 57 -10.62 -1.76 6.96
N ILE A 58 -10.13 -2.71 7.78
CA ILE A 58 -10.45 -4.14 7.62
C ILE A 58 -11.95 -4.35 7.78
N GLN A 59 -12.54 -3.80 8.84
CA GLN A 59 -13.98 -3.90 9.08
C GLN A 59 -14.78 -3.35 7.89
N VAL A 60 -14.43 -2.17 7.38
CA VAL A 60 -15.09 -1.58 6.20
C VAL A 60 -14.88 -2.43 4.95
N GLY A 61 -13.69 -3.01 4.78
CA GLY A 61 -13.36 -3.95 3.69
C GLY A 61 -14.24 -5.20 3.71
N GLU A 62 -14.44 -5.77 4.89
CA GLU A 62 -15.28 -6.94 5.12
C GLU A 62 -16.77 -6.61 4.93
N GLU A 63 -17.25 -5.53 5.56
CA GLU A 63 -18.67 -5.13 5.55
C GLU A 63 -19.16 -4.63 4.19
N ARG A 64 -18.36 -3.79 3.51
CA ARG A 64 -18.80 -3.12 2.28
C ARG A 64 -18.41 -3.85 1.01
N PHE A 65 -17.28 -4.54 1.04
CA PHE A 65 -16.72 -5.17 -0.16
C PHE A 65 -16.65 -6.69 -0.05
N GLY A 66 -17.02 -7.28 1.09
CA GLY A 66 -16.97 -8.73 1.31
C GLY A 66 -15.55 -9.31 1.24
N LEU A 67 -14.52 -8.48 1.42
CA LEU A 67 -13.13 -8.86 1.26
C LEU A 67 -12.63 -9.58 2.53
N THR A 68 -12.94 -10.87 2.64
CA THR A 68 -12.51 -11.71 3.77
C THR A 68 -11.13 -12.32 3.50
N GLY A 69 -10.11 -11.47 3.61
CA GLY A 69 -8.71 -11.85 3.41
C GLY A 69 -8.29 -11.90 1.93
N ILE A 70 -6.98 -11.82 1.69
CA ILE A 70 -6.39 -11.90 0.35
C ILE A 70 -5.60 -13.20 0.24
N ALA A 71 -5.94 -14.03 -0.74
CA ALA A 71 -5.06 -15.10 -1.20
C ALA A 71 -3.89 -14.44 -1.95
N VAL A 72 -2.81 -14.17 -1.22
CA VAL A 72 -1.57 -13.68 -1.81
C VAL A 72 -0.79 -14.90 -2.27
N ASP A 73 -0.52 -14.96 -3.56
CA ASP A 73 0.41 -15.94 -4.08
C ASP A 73 1.82 -15.57 -3.55
N PRO A 74 2.44 -16.40 -2.70
CA PRO A 74 3.73 -16.08 -2.09
C PRO A 74 4.86 -16.03 -3.13
N ASP A 75 4.65 -16.63 -4.31
CA ASP A 75 5.59 -16.67 -5.42
C ASP A 75 5.30 -15.58 -6.47
N ALA A 76 4.25 -14.77 -6.29
CA ALA A 76 4.06 -13.54 -7.07
C ALA A 76 5.14 -12.52 -6.68
N GLY A 77 6.32 -12.68 -7.29
CA GLY A 77 7.40 -11.70 -7.22
C GLY A 77 6.92 -10.32 -7.67
N ALA A 78 7.51 -9.27 -7.09
CA ALA A 78 7.19 -7.89 -7.41
C ALA A 78 7.15 -7.67 -8.94
N PRO A 79 6.07 -7.14 -9.52
CA PRO A 79 6.03 -6.86 -10.94
C PRO A 79 7.04 -5.76 -11.24
N GLY A 80 8.12 -6.14 -11.95
CA GLY A 80 9.03 -5.19 -12.60
C GLY A 80 10.26 -4.76 -11.79
N ALA A 81 11.19 -5.66 -11.54
CA ALA A 81 12.62 -5.33 -11.59
C ALA A 81 13.16 -5.72 -12.99
N GLY A 82 12.62 -5.10 -14.03
CA GLY A 82 13.23 -5.14 -15.36
C GLY A 82 14.41 -4.15 -15.39
N PRO A 83 15.58 -4.53 -15.93
CA PRO A 83 16.75 -3.65 -15.94
C PRO A 83 16.42 -2.36 -16.69
N ALA A 84 16.73 -1.23 -16.06
CA ALA A 84 16.73 0.07 -16.72
C ALA A 84 17.79 0.04 -17.83
N GLU A 85 17.36 -0.23 -19.05
CA GLU A 85 18.18 -0.09 -20.24
C GLU A 85 18.34 1.41 -20.51
N VAL A 86 19.49 1.95 -20.14
CA VAL A 86 19.97 3.28 -20.56
C VAL A 86 20.33 3.21 -22.04
N PRO A 87 19.61 3.90 -22.95
CA PRO A 87 20.07 4.00 -24.32
C PRO A 87 21.28 4.95 -24.37
N ALA A 88 22.31 4.51 -25.10
CA ALA A 88 23.58 5.19 -25.34
C ALA A 88 23.47 6.42 -26.25
#